data_AF-A0AB39KMD7-F1
#
_entry.id   AF-A0AB39KMD7-F1
#
_cell.length_a   1.000
_cell.length_b   1.000
_cell.length_c   1.000
_cell.angle_alpha   90.00
_cell.angle_beta   90.00
_cell.angle_gamma   90.00
#
_symmetry.space_group_name_H-M   'P 1'
#
loop_
_entity.id
_entity.type
_entity.pdbx_description
1 polymer ?
#
loop_
_entity_poly.entity_id
_entity_poly.type
_entity_poly.pdbx_seq_one_letter_code
_entity_poly.pdbx_strand_id
1 'polypeptide(L)'
;MIHDKTQQILSLYTSRGVVHDFESFKRNLNQIPVGAFILADKGYQGIYTLYPNNLLPLKAKRRCKLNSELKTYNQSINKRRMGIEHV
;
A
#
# COMPACT_ATOMS: atom_id res chain seq x y z
N MET A 1 -8.39 5.79 -2.00
CA MET A 1 -7.18 6.64 -1.87
C MET A 1 -7.49 7.74 -0.88
N ILE A 2 -6.62 7.94 0.10
CA ILE A 2 -6.77 8.96 1.14
C ILE A 2 -5.60 9.92 1.04
N HIS A 3 -5.87 11.22 1.20
CA HIS A 3 -4.83 12.24 1.26
C HIS A 3 -4.20 12.28 2.66
N ASP A 4 -2.91 11.94 2.76
CA ASP A 4 -2.18 11.77 4.03
C ASP A 4 -2.32 12.94 5.02
N LYS A 5 -2.29 14.20 4.54
CA LYS A 5 -2.34 15.37 5.43
C LYS A 5 -3.73 15.76 5.87
N THR A 6 -4.71 15.66 4.97
CA THR A 6 -6.08 16.16 5.21
C THR A 6 -7.01 15.05 5.62
N GLN A 7 -6.56 13.79 5.54
CA GLN A 7 -7.36 12.60 5.79
C GLN A 7 -8.62 12.55 4.93
N GLN A 8 -8.65 13.27 3.81
CA GLN A 8 -9.79 13.25 2.91
C GLN A 8 -9.73 12.01 2.02
N ILE A 9 -10.86 11.33 1.91
CA ILE A 9 -11.05 10.25 0.95
C ILE A 9 -11.16 10.89 -0.43
N LEU A 10 -10.14 10.69 -1.26
CA LEU A 10 -10.07 11.23 -2.62
C LEU A 10 -10.75 10.34 -3.65
N SER A 11 -10.76 9.03 -3.40
CA SER A 11 -11.34 8.05 -4.32
C SER A 11 -11.73 6.78 -3.58
N LEU A 12 -12.90 6.25 -3.92
CA LEU A 12 -13.40 4.95 -3.47
C LEU A 12 -13.60 4.08 -4.70
N TYR A 13 -13.15 2.84 -4.61
CA TYR A 13 -13.41 1.83 -5.62
C TYR A 13 -14.20 0.70 -4.98
N THR A 14 -15.34 0.38 -5.56
CA THR A 14 -16.18 -0.76 -5.17
C THR A 14 -16.44 -1.61 -6.41
N SER A 15 -16.47 -2.92 -6.24
CA SER A 15 -16.82 -3.83 -7.34
C SER A 15 -17.74 -4.94 -6.83
N ARG A 16 -18.68 -5.39 -7.66
CA ARG A 16 -19.51 -6.55 -7.38
C ARG A 16 -18.73 -7.82 -7.74
N GLY A 17 -18.31 -8.61 -6.74
CA GLY A 17 -17.80 -9.97 -6.94
C GLY A 17 -16.50 -10.30 -6.18
N VAL A 18 -15.83 -11.36 -6.65
CA VAL A 18 -14.66 -12.04 -6.05
C VAL A 18 -13.32 -11.51 -6.59
N VAL A 19 -13.29 -10.24 -7.02
CA VAL A 19 -12.06 -9.65 -7.57
C VAL A 19 -11.18 -9.23 -6.39
N HIS A 20 -9.99 -9.81 -6.31
CA HIS A 20 -9.01 -9.42 -5.29
C HIS A 20 -8.68 -7.93 -5.39
N ASP A 21 -8.52 -7.28 -4.24
CA ASP A 21 -8.26 -5.84 -4.17
C ASP A 21 -7.02 -5.40 -4.98
N PHE A 22 -6.00 -6.25 -5.07
CA PHE A 22 -4.81 -5.96 -5.87
C PHE A 22 -5.11 -5.93 -7.39
N GLU A 23 -6.00 -6.80 -7.88
CA GLU A 23 -6.40 -6.80 -9.28
C GLU A 23 -7.21 -5.55 -9.61
N SER A 24 -8.15 -5.20 -8.72
CA SER A 24 -8.89 -3.94 -8.78
C SER A 24 -7.96 -2.73 -8.78
N PHE A 25 -6.92 -2.74 -7.95
CA PHE A 25 -5.93 -1.68 -7.91
C PHE A 25 -5.14 -1.55 -9.20
N LYS A 26 -4.65 -2.66 -9.78
CA LYS A 26 -3.90 -2.65 -11.05
C LYS A 26 -4.69 -2.00 -12.19
N ARG A 27 -5.99 -2.28 -12.27
CA ARG A 27 -6.88 -1.70 -13.30
C ARG A 27 -7.04 -0.19 -13.16
N ASN A 28 -6.91 0.34 -11.95
CA ASN A 28 -7.08 1.75 -11.64
C ASN A 28 -5.76 2.51 -11.43
N LEU A 29 -4.61 1.87 -11.68
CA LEU A 29 -3.28 2.51 -11.57
C LEU A 29 -3.18 3.81 -12.38
N ASN A 30 -3.83 3.86 -13.54
CA ASN A 30 -3.83 5.03 -14.44
C ASN A 30 -4.54 6.25 -13.84
N GLN A 31 -5.35 6.07 -12.79
CA GLN A 31 -6.02 7.18 -12.08
C GLN A 31 -5.12 7.81 -11.01
N ILE A 32 -3.98 7.17 -10.69
CA ILE A 32 -3.03 7.69 -9.72
C ILE A 32 -2.17 8.74 -10.42
N PRO A 33 -2.12 9.99 -9.91
CA PRO A 33 -1.28 11.03 -10.50
C PRO A 33 0.18 10.59 -10.58
N VAL A 34 0.82 10.87 -11.71
CA VAL A 34 2.25 10.59 -11.90
C VAL A 34 3.05 11.33 -10.82
N GLY A 35 3.85 10.59 -10.05
CA GLY A 35 4.63 11.14 -8.95
C GLY A 35 3.94 11.08 -7.59
N ALA A 36 2.67 10.68 -7.51
CA ALA A 36 2.03 10.39 -6.23
C ALA A 36 2.78 9.27 -5.50
N PHE A 37 2.76 9.27 -4.17
CA PHE A 37 3.40 8.26 -3.35
C PHE A 37 2.37 7.27 -2.81
N ILE A 38 2.59 5.98 -3.03
CA ILE A 38 1.65 4.93 -2.63
C ILE A 38 2.10 4.30 -1.30
N LEU A 39 1.26 4.43 -0.28
CA LEU A 39 1.38 3.69 0.98
C LEU A 39 0.26 2.65 1.02
N ALA A 40 0.58 1.36 0.96
CA ALA A 40 -0.43 0.29 0.93
C ALA A 40 0.00 -0.94 1.72
N ASP A 41 -0.84 -1.98 1.70
CA ASP A 41 -0.67 -3.18 2.52
C ASP A 41 0.37 -4.11 1.98
N LYS A 42 0.81 -5.03 2.84
CA LYS A 42 1.69 -6.12 2.45
C LYS A 42 1.10 -6.99 1.32
N GLY A 43 -0.23 -7.04 1.19
CA GLY A 43 -0.91 -7.72 0.09
C GLY A 43 -0.64 -7.10 -1.29
N TYR A 44 -0.16 -5.86 -1.32
CA TYR A 44 0.10 -5.08 -2.54
C TYR A 44 1.57 -5.10 -2.95
N GLN A 45 2.39 -6.05 -2.48
CA GLN A 45 3.81 -6.14 -2.86
C GLN A 45 4.05 -6.23 -4.37
N GLY A 46 3.06 -6.67 -5.16
CA GLY A 46 3.16 -6.62 -6.62
C GLY A 46 3.23 -5.20 -7.21
N ILE A 47 2.95 -4.14 -6.44
CA ILE A 47 3.10 -2.74 -6.90
C ILE A 47 4.57 -2.39 -7.13
N TYR A 48 5.52 -3.00 -6.42
CA TYR A 48 6.96 -2.70 -6.55
C TYR A 48 7.45 -2.75 -8.02
N THR A 49 6.88 -3.65 -8.82
CA THR A 49 7.25 -3.80 -10.24
C THR A 49 6.48 -2.87 -11.17
N LEU A 50 5.39 -2.26 -10.70
CA LEU A 50 4.46 -1.46 -11.51
C LEU A 50 4.59 0.04 -11.24
N TYR A 51 5.07 0.43 -10.06
CA TYR A 51 5.09 1.83 -9.66
C TYR A 51 6.29 2.14 -8.75
N PRO A 52 7.23 3.00 -9.16
CA PRO A 52 8.48 3.21 -8.43
C PRO A 52 8.31 3.94 -7.09
N ASN A 53 7.32 4.83 -6.98
CA ASN A 53 7.10 5.67 -5.80
C ASN A 53 6.13 5.02 -4.82
N ASN A 54 6.56 3.92 -4.18
CA ASN A 54 5.74 3.19 -3.22
C ASN A 54 6.49 2.88 -1.91
N LEU A 55 5.72 2.67 -0.84
CA LEU A 55 6.18 2.24 0.46
C LEU A 55 5.27 1.15 0.96
N LEU A 56 5.79 -0.07 1.06
CA LEU A 56 5.03 -1.24 1.45
C LEU A 56 5.80 -2.03 2.49
N PRO A 57 5.13 -2.63 3.49
CA PRO A 57 5.79 -3.54 4.41
C PRO A 57 6.48 -4.68 3.66
N LEU A 58 7.73 -4.98 4.01
CA LEU A 58 8.50 -6.06 3.40
C LEU A 58 8.11 -7.42 3.99
N LYS A 59 8.11 -8.45 3.13
CA LYS A 59 7.79 -9.84 3.50
C LYS A 59 9.09 -10.62 3.61
N ALA A 60 9.24 -11.35 4.71
CA ALA A 60 10.34 -12.30 4.83
C ALA A 60 10.18 -13.42 3.79
N LYS A 61 11.30 -13.89 3.24
CA LYS A 61 11.32 -15.07 2.38
C LYS A 61 10.81 -16.29 3.16
N ARG A 62 10.24 -17.27 2.46
CA ARG A 62 9.68 -18.49 3.08
C ARG A 62 10.77 -19.16 3.93
N ARG A 63 10.46 -19.48 5.19
CA ARG A 63 11.39 -20.07 6.18
C ARG A 63 12.55 -19.18 6.62
N CYS A 64 12.54 -17.88 6.31
CA CYS A 64 13.53 -16.92 6.80
C CYS A 64 12.91 -15.97 7.83
N LYS A 65 13.68 -15.56 8.84
CA LYS A 65 13.30 -14.47 9.73
C LYS A 65 13.54 -13.13 9.04
N LEU A 66 12.66 -12.16 9.30
CA LEU A 66 12.88 -10.78 8.85
C LEU A 66 14.02 -10.17 9.67
N ASN A 67 14.98 -9.53 8.99
CA ASN A 67 16.09 -8.83 9.65
C ASN A 67 15.56 -7.75 10.61
N SER A 68 16.30 -7.45 11.68
CA SER A 68 15.92 -6.44 12.68
C SER A 68 15.69 -5.07 12.05
N GLU A 69 16.55 -4.65 11.14
CA GLU A 69 16.42 -3.39 10.39
C GLU A 69 15.13 -3.32 9.58
N LEU A 70 14.79 -4.41 8.88
CA LEU A 70 13.56 -4.51 8.11
C LEU A 70 12.31 -4.53 9.00
N LYS A 71 12.42 -5.01 10.26
CA LYS A 71 11.34 -4.90 11.25
C LYS A 71 11.13 -3.45 11.66
N THR A 72 12.20 -2.70 11.95
CA THR A 72 12.12 -1.26 12.28
C THR A 72 11.51 -0.48 11.12
N TYR A 73 11.93 -0.78 9.89
CA TYR A 73 11.32 -0.21 8.69
C TYR A 73 9.81 -0.50 8.61
N ASN A 74 9.42 -1.77 8.73
CA ASN A 74 7.99 -2.15 8.73
C ASN A 74 7.20 -1.48 9.86
N GLN A 75 7.78 -1.30 11.05
CA GLN A 75 7.13 -0.59 12.16
C GLN A 75 6.86 0.88 11.81
N SER A 76 7.83 1.56 11.18
CA SER A 76 7.64 2.96 10.77
C SER A 76 6.52 3.12 9.74
N ILE A 77 6.40 2.16 8.82
CA ILE A 77 5.32 2.10 7.82
C ILE A 77 3.98 1.86 8.50
N ASN A 78 3.90 0.86 9.38
CA ASN A 78 2.66 0.53 10.08
C ASN A 78 2.16 1.68 10.94
N LYS A 79 3.06 2.45 11.57
CA LYS A 79 2.68 3.64 12.33
C LYS A 79 2.01 4.71 11.46
N ARG A 80 2.53 4.96 10.26
CA ARG A 80 1.92 5.90 9.30
C ARG A 80 0.57 5.39 8.81
N ARG A 81 0.48 4.09 8.51
CA ARG A 81 -0.77 3.46 8.08
C ARG A 81 -1.88 3.52 9.12
N MET A 82 -1.58 3.27 10.40
CA MET A 82 -2.57 3.40 11.47
C MET A 82 -3.20 4.79 11.47
N GLY A 83 -2.44 5.85 11.19
CA GLY A 83 -3.01 7.20 11.07
C GLY A 83 -4.07 7.31 9.97
N ILE A 84 -3.93 6.58 8.86
CA ILE A 84 -4.84 6.61 7.71
C ILE A 84 -6.05 5.67 7.93
N GLU A 85 -5.87 4.57 8.65
CA GLU A 85 -6.95 3.61 8.94
C GLU A 85 -8.00 4.16 9.93
N HIS A 86 -7.64 5.13 10.78
CA HIS A 86 -8.54 5.74 11.77
C HIS A 86 -9.26 7.02 11.27
N VAL A 87 -9.37 7.18 9.94
CA VAL A 87 -10.00 8.32 9.25
C VAL A 87 -11.50 8.13 9.07
#